data_AF-A0AAV1JT98-F1
#
_entry.id   AF-A0AAV1JT98-F1
#
_cell.length_a   1.000
_cell.length_b   1.000
_cell.length_c   1.000
_cell.angle_alpha   90.00
_cell.angle_beta   90.00
_cell.angle_gamma   90.00
#
_symmetry.space_group_name_H-M   'P 1'
#
loop_
_entity.id
_entity.type
_entity.pdbx_description
1 polymer ?
#
loop_
_entity_poly.entity_id
_entity_poly.type
_entity_poly.pdbx_seq_one_letter_code
_entity_poly.pdbx_strand_id
1 'polypeptide(L)'
;MDTSSSIVEQFGKYQILQIILTCLPGVFNSMSNVNFVFVAGDINYRCRVPECEADDVFSPPWWPNSSEDRCLSPLYNKSLNGICTNTSFHGWDHCTSWIYESNDTVIAELDLACQRVKSNMIGTVHNVAMAISMFSAGWVADW
;
A
#
# COMPACT_ATOMS: atom_id res chain seq x y z
N MET A 1 -30.89 -23.23 21.98
CA MET A 1 -29.51 -22.84 21.58
C MET A 1 -28.55 -23.96 21.98
N ASP A 2 -28.94 -25.23 21.81
CA ASP A 2 -28.37 -26.33 22.61
C ASP A 2 -27.90 -27.53 21.77
N THR A 3 -28.02 -27.47 20.45
CA THR A 3 -27.52 -28.53 19.56
C THR A 3 -26.04 -28.39 19.23
N SER A 4 -25.37 -27.28 19.57
CA SER A 4 -23.92 -27.12 19.32
C SER A 4 -23.05 -27.81 20.39
N SER A 5 -23.52 -27.88 21.63
CA SER A 5 -22.76 -28.40 22.77
C SER A 5 -22.66 -29.94 22.78
N SER A 6 -23.70 -30.64 22.33
CA SER A 6 -23.74 -32.11 22.29
C SER A 6 -22.85 -32.72 21.20
N ILE A 7 -22.57 -31.97 20.13
CA ILE A 7 -21.68 -32.41 19.05
C ILE A 7 -20.23 -32.40 19.55
N VAL A 8 -19.86 -31.40 20.36
CA VAL A 8 -18.51 -31.22 20.92
C VAL A 8 -18.18 -32.28 21.97
N GLU A 9 -19.18 -32.78 22.71
CA GLU A 9 -19.02 -33.83 23.73
C GLU A 9 -18.51 -35.18 23.17
N GLN A 10 -18.66 -35.42 21.86
CA GLN A 10 -18.19 -36.64 21.20
C GLN A 10 -16.81 -36.49 20.53
N PHE A 11 -16.19 -35.31 20.57
CA PHE A 11 -14.86 -35.11 19.97
C PHE A 11 -13.77 -35.68 20.88
N GLY A 12 -13.05 -36.69 20.37
CA GLY A 12 -11.84 -37.19 21.04
C GLY A 12 -10.76 -36.11 21.13
N LYS A 13 -9.83 -36.24 22.09
CA LYS A 13 -8.70 -35.29 22.28
C LYS A 13 -7.93 -34.98 20.98
N TYR A 14 -7.78 -36.00 20.12
CA TYR A 14 -7.14 -35.89 18.81
C TYR A 14 -7.93 -35.04 17.81
N GLN A 15 -9.25 -35.07 17.91
CA GLN A 15 -10.19 -34.40 17.03
C GLN A 15 -10.22 -32.90 17.35
N ILE A 16 -10.14 -32.52 18.63
CA ILE A 16 -9.94 -31.13 19.07
C ILE A 16 -8.57 -30.61 18.61
N LEU A 17 -7.51 -31.40 18.75
CA LEU A 17 -6.17 -31.02 18.29
C LEU A 17 -6.14 -30.75 16.78
N GLN A 18 -6.79 -31.59 15.98
CA GLN A 18 -6.92 -31.41 14.53
C GLN A 18 -7.70 -30.15 14.14
N ILE A 19 -8.77 -29.82 14.88
CA ILE A 19 -9.52 -28.57 14.68
C ILE A 19 -8.64 -27.36 14.95
N ILE A 20 -7.91 -27.35 16.08
CA ILE A 20 -7.00 -26.23 16.42
C ILE A 20 -5.92 -26.06 15.36
N LEU A 21 -5.30 -27.17 14.92
CA LEU A 21 -4.24 -27.15 13.92
C LEU A 21 -4.73 -26.65 12.55
N THR A 22 -5.98 -26.98 12.18
CA THR A 22 -6.62 -26.51 10.94
C THR A 22 -7.04 -25.04 11.01
N CYS A 23 -7.48 -24.57 12.17
CA CYS A 23 -7.85 -23.16 12.36
C CYS A 23 -6.64 -22.21 12.33
N LEU A 24 -5.48 -22.68 12.78
CA LEU A 24 -4.25 -21.90 12.85
C LEU A 24 -3.87 -21.21 11.52
N PRO A 25 -3.74 -21.88 10.36
CA PRO A 25 -3.45 -21.22 9.08
C PRO A 25 -4.54 -20.23 8.66
N GLY A 26 -5.80 -20.47 9.00
CA GLY A 26 -6.90 -19.54 8.73
C GLY A 26 -6.74 -18.20 9.46
N VAL A 27 -6.29 -18.23 10.71
CA VAL A 27 -6.00 -17.02 11.50
C VAL A 27 -4.85 -16.22 10.88
N PHE A 28 -3.75 -16.87 10.50
CA PHE A 28 -2.62 -16.21 9.84
C PHE A 28 -3.01 -15.59 8.49
N ASN A 29 -3.83 -16.29 7.70
CA ASN A 29 -4.36 -15.76 6.45
C ASN A 29 -5.21 -14.50 6.69
N SER A 30 -6.12 -14.54 7.68
CA SER A 30 -6.96 -13.39 8.05
C SER A 30 -6.11 -12.19 8.48
N MET A 31 -5.12 -12.40 9.35
CA MET A 31 -4.21 -11.36 9.82
C MET A 31 -3.42 -10.72 8.68
N SER A 32 -2.95 -11.53 7.72
CA SER A 32 -2.19 -11.05 6.55
C SER A 32 -3.04 -10.18 5.64
N ASN A 33 -4.31 -10.54 5.41
CA ASN A 33 -5.26 -9.74 4.63
C ASN A 33 -5.54 -8.39 5.27
N VAL A 34 -5.75 -8.36 6.59
CA VAL A 34 -6.00 -7.12 7.32
C VAL A 34 -4.79 -6.19 7.24
N ASN A 35 -3.58 -6.71 7.46
CA ASN A 35 -2.35 -5.91 7.32
C ASN A 35 -2.18 -5.37 5.90
N PHE A 36 -2.42 -6.19 4.87
CA PHE A 36 -2.27 -5.77 3.49
C PHE A 36 -3.09 -4.52 3.15
N VAL A 37 -4.32 -4.40 3.67
CA VAL A 37 -5.18 -3.22 3.44
C VAL A 37 -4.53 -1.94 3.98
N PHE A 38 -3.82 -2.00 5.10
CA PHE A 38 -3.13 -0.83 5.67
C PHE A 38 -1.86 -0.48 4.91
N VAL A 39 -1.03 -1.47 4.57
CA VAL A 39 0.24 -1.22 3.85
C VAL A 39 0.00 -0.84 2.38
N ALA A 40 -1.11 -1.29 1.77
CA ALA A 40 -1.54 -0.89 0.43
C ALA A 40 -2.40 0.39 0.42
N GLY A 41 -2.55 1.08 1.55
CA GLY A 41 -3.30 2.32 1.65
C GLY A 41 -2.69 3.46 0.84
N ASP A 42 -3.54 4.40 0.40
CA ASP A 42 -3.09 5.65 -0.22
C ASP A 42 -2.49 6.58 0.84
N ILE A 43 -1.32 7.12 0.55
CA ILE A 43 -0.64 8.13 1.39
C ILE A 43 -0.57 9.44 0.64
N ASN A 44 -0.43 10.54 1.38
CA ASN A 44 -0.15 11.80 0.72
C ASN A 44 1.30 11.79 0.20
N TYR A 45 1.43 12.12 -1.07
CA TYR A 45 2.70 12.33 -1.75
C TYR A 45 2.60 13.62 -2.55
N ARG A 46 3.75 14.24 -2.75
CA ARG A 46 3.90 15.40 -3.63
C ARG A 46 5.06 15.18 -4.57
N CYS A 47 5.16 16.02 -5.58
CA CYS A 47 6.25 15.92 -6.55
C CYS A 47 7.52 16.58 -6.02
N ARG A 48 8.66 15.94 -6.27
CA ARG A 48 9.99 16.49 -5.99
C ARG A 48 10.34 17.53 -7.05
N VAL A 49 10.79 18.71 -6.62
CA VAL A 49 11.22 19.82 -7.48
C VAL A 49 12.71 20.07 -7.20
N PRO A 50 13.63 19.51 -8.00
CA PRO A 50 15.06 19.51 -7.70
C PRO A 50 15.68 20.92 -7.67
N GLU A 51 15.07 21.88 -8.36
CA GLU A 51 15.51 23.29 -8.38
C GLU A 51 15.25 24.03 -7.05
N CYS A 52 14.35 23.51 -6.22
CA CYS A 52 13.87 24.15 -5.00
C CYS A 52 14.14 23.36 -3.71
N GLU A 53 14.62 22.12 -3.84
CA GLU A 53 14.76 21.19 -2.73
C GLU A 53 16.21 20.83 -2.48
N ALA A 54 16.73 21.30 -1.34
CA ALA A 54 17.98 20.81 -0.77
C ALA A 54 17.74 19.64 0.19
N ASP A 55 16.59 19.66 0.90
CA ASP A 55 16.17 18.63 1.85
C ASP A 55 14.76 18.12 1.50
N ASP A 56 14.51 16.84 1.75
CA ASP A 56 13.24 16.15 1.46
C ASP A 56 12.15 16.47 2.50
N VAL A 57 11.79 17.75 2.62
CA VAL A 57 10.74 18.20 3.55
C VAL A 57 9.38 18.05 2.89
N PHE A 58 8.46 17.28 3.49
CA PHE A 58 7.13 17.04 2.90
C PHE A 58 6.28 18.31 2.71
N SER A 59 6.37 19.31 3.59
CA SER A 59 5.59 20.55 3.45
C SER A 59 6.48 21.79 3.48
N PRO A 60 7.01 22.22 2.32
CA PRO A 60 7.79 23.44 2.24
C PRO A 60 6.88 24.68 2.09
N PRO A 61 7.30 25.84 2.60
CA PRO A 61 6.48 27.07 2.59
C PRO A 61 6.23 27.65 1.20
N TRP A 62 6.99 27.19 0.19
CA TRP A 62 6.87 27.66 -1.20
C TRP A 62 5.89 26.84 -2.04
N TRP A 63 5.40 25.69 -1.53
CA TRP A 63 4.53 24.80 -2.30
C TRP A 63 3.20 25.49 -2.66
N PRO A 64 2.77 25.46 -3.94
CA PRO A 64 1.52 26.06 -4.34
C PRO A 64 0.33 25.28 -3.76
N ASN A 65 -0.54 25.96 -3.02
CA ASN A 65 -1.75 25.37 -2.41
C ASN A 65 -2.88 25.07 -3.42
N SER A 66 -2.60 25.16 -4.72
CA SER A 66 -3.58 25.11 -5.81
C SER A 66 -3.46 23.90 -6.73
N SER A 67 -2.65 22.89 -6.36
CA SER A 67 -2.57 21.66 -7.15
C SER A 67 -3.84 20.83 -6.96
N GLU A 68 -4.80 20.95 -7.88
CA GLU A 68 -5.98 20.07 -7.93
C GLU A 68 -5.57 18.61 -8.22
N ASP A 69 -4.45 18.40 -8.94
CA ASP A 69 -3.89 17.08 -9.26
C ASP A 69 -2.52 16.84 -8.59
N ARG A 70 -2.42 15.75 -7.79
CA ARG A 70 -1.19 15.32 -7.09
C ARG A 70 -0.07 14.81 -8.01
N CYS A 71 -0.38 14.62 -9.29
CA CYS A 71 0.51 14.03 -10.31
C CYS A 71 1.18 15.07 -11.22
N LEU A 72 0.90 16.34 -10.97
CA LEU A 72 1.44 17.45 -11.71
C LEU A 72 2.44 18.22 -10.83
N SER A 73 3.64 18.40 -11.36
CA SER A 73 4.67 19.21 -10.74
C SER A 73 4.64 20.61 -11.34
N PRO A 74 4.79 21.65 -10.52
CA PRO A 74 4.86 23.00 -11.05
C PRO A 74 6.23 23.23 -11.72
N LEU A 75 6.21 23.78 -12.94
CA LEU A 75 7.42 24.08 -13.69
C LEU A 75 8.10 25.33 -13.13
N TYR A 76 9.34 25.17 -12.63
CA TYR A 76 10.13 26.27 -12.07
C TYR A 76 10.61 27.24 -13.16
N ASN A 77 10.36 28.54 -12.94
CA ASN A 77 10.88 29.59 -13.80
C ASN A 77 12.33 29.92 -13.42
N LYS A 78 13.27 29.49 -14.27
CA LYS A 78 14.73 29.74 -14.11
C LYS A 78 15.11 31.22 -14.04
N SER A 79 14.20 32.14 -14.33
CA SER A 79 14.43 33.58 -14.22
C SER A 79 14.57 34.09 -12.77
N LEU A 80 14.20 33.31 -11.76
CA LEU A 80 14.16 33.73 -10.34
C LEU A 80 15.38 33.32 -9.49
N ASN A 81 16.48 32.91 -10.15
CA ASN A 81 17.81 32.78 -9.54
C ASN A 81 17.86 31.96 -8.22
N GLY A 82 17.09 30.87 -8.14
CA GLY A 82 17.07 29.95 -7.00
C GLY A 82 16.13 30.34 -5.86
N ILE A 83 15.33 31.41 -6.01
CA ILE A 83 14.30 31.76 -5.03
C ILE A 83 13.03 30.96 -5.36
N CYS A 84 12.61 30.11 -4.43
CA CYS A 84 11.40 29.31 -4.57
C CYS A 84 10.28 29.95 -3.76
N THR A 85 9.30 30.50 -4.47
CA THR A 85 8.07 31.06 -3.92
C THR A 85 6.89 30.60 -4.76
N ASN A 86 5.68 30.67 -4.20
CA ASN A 86 4.45 30.23 -4.85
C ASN A 86 4.22 30.91 -6.23
N THR A 87 4.78 32.10 -6.47
CA THR A 87 4.66 32.83 -7.75
C THR A 87 5.74 32.47 -8.78
N SER A 88 6.66 31.56 -8.45
CA SER A 88 7.81 31.21 -9.30
C SER A 88 7.49 30.16 -10.37
N PHE A 89 6.23 29.72 -10.45
CA PHE A 89 5.79 28.61 -11.30
C PHE A 89 4.93 29.12 -12.46
N HIS A 90 5.21 28.66 -13.69
CA HIS A 90 4.53 29.14 -14.91
C HIS A 90 3.64 28.10 -15.60
N GLY A 91 3.66 26.85 -15.13
CA GLY A 91 2.89 25.77 -15.73
C GLY A 91 3.00 24.49 -14.93
N TRP A 92 2.42 23.43 -15.48
CA TRP A 92 2.35 22.10 -14.86
C TRP A 92 2.90 21.07 -15.84
N ASP A 93 3.67 20.11 -15.32
CA ASP A 93 4.20 18.97 -16.08
C ASP A 93 4.10 17.69 -15.25
N HIS A 94 4.22 16.53 -15.89
CA HIS A 94 4.15 15.24 -15.22
C HIS A 94 5.35 15.02 -14.29
N CYS A 95 5.06 14.55 -13.08
CA CYS A 95 6.09 14.24 -12.10
C CYS A 95 6.82 12.95 -12.42
N THR A 96 8.14 12.97 -12.27
CA THR A 96 9.01 11.79 -12.39
C THR A 96 9.52 11.26 -11.06
N SER A 97 9.43 12.07 -10.00
CA SER A 97 9.95 11.77 -8.67
C SER A 97 9.06 12.38 -7.60
N TRP A 98 8.92 11.70 -6.47
CA TRP A 98 7.96 12.06 -5.42
C TRP A 98 8.64 12.15 -4.05
N ILE A 99 8.00 12.90 -3.16
CA ILE A 99 8.30 12.99 -1.73
C ILE A 99 7.05 12.54 -0.98
N TYR A 100 7.23 11.55 -0.12
CA TYR A 100 6.17 10.90 0.63
C TYR A 100 6.06 11.49 2.04
N GLU A 101 4.84 11.51 2.60
CA GLU A 101 4.60 11.92 3.99
C GLU A 101 5.16 10.89 5.00
N SER A 102 5.02 9.61 4.67
CA SER A 102 5.56 8.48 5.44
C SER A 102 5.99 7.35 4.51
N ASN A 103 6.92 6.51 4.98
CA ASN A 103 7.41 5.32 4.29
C ASN A 103 6.73 4.02 4.74
N ASP A 104 5.65 4.11 5.53
CA ASP A 104 4.97 2.91 6.09
C ASP A 104 4.10 2.14 5.07
N THR A 105 4.07 2.58 3.80
CA THR A 105 3.25 1.96 2.76
C THR A 105 4.07 1.46 1.59
N VAL A 106 3.52 0.45 0.90
CA VAL A 106 4.14 -0.15 -0.29
C VAL A 106 4.31 0.89 -1.40
N ILE A 107 3.44 1.91 -1.45
CA ILE A 107 3.49 2.96 -2.48
C ILE A 107 4.73 3.85 -2.27
N ALA A 108 5.06 4.21 -1.02
CA ALA A 108 6.27 4.98 -0.72
C ALA A 108 7.54 4.15 -0.94
N GLU A 109 7.56 2.93 -0.42
CA GLU A 109 8.75 2.09 -0.45
C GLU A 109 9.18 1.72 -1.89
N LEU A 110 8.22 1.56 -2.80
CA LEU A 110 8.47 1.18 -4.20
C LEU A 110 8.43 2.36 -5.19
N ASP A 111 8.28 3.59 -4.71
CA ASP A 111 8.18 4.81 -5.52
C ASP A 111 7.10 4.73 -6.65
N LEU A 112 5.90 4.28 -6.28
CA LEU A 112 4.80 3.97 -7.20
C LEU A 112 3.76 5.10 -7.32
N ALA A 113 4.09 6.32 -6.88
CA ALA A 113 3.14 7.43 -6.92
C ALA A 113 2.70 7.74 -8.36
N CYS A 114 1.41 8.05 -8.53
CA CYS A 114 0.78 8.32 -9.83
C CYS A 114 0.87 7.21 -10.89
N GLN A 115 1.39 6.03 -10.55
CA GLN A 115 1.49 4.88 -11.45
C GLN A 115 0.32 3.91 -11.22
N ARG A 116 -0.89 4.34 -11.62
CA ARG A 116 -2.16 3.61 -11.37
C ARG A 116 -2.09 2.13 -11.77
N VAL A 117 -1.49 1.81 -12.92
CA VAL A 117 -1.39 0.42 -13.41
C VAL A 117 -0.58 -0.46 -12.46
N LYS A 118 0.55 0.05 -11.95
CA LYS A 118 1.43 -0.71 -11.06
C LYS A 118 0.86 -0.81 -9.64
N SER A 119 0.23 0.25 -9.14
CA SER A 119 -0.45 0.21 -7.83
C SER A 119 -1.61 -0.80 -7.84
N ASN A 120 -2.41 -0.84 -8.91
CA ASN A 120 -3.48 -1.83 -9.04
C ASN A 120 -2.96 -3.27 -9.14
N MET A 121 -1.75 -3.46 -9.67
CA MET A 121 -1.14 -4.78 -9.79
C MET A 121 -0.89 -5.43 -8.43
N ILE A 122 -0.57 -4.65 -7.39
CA ILE A 122 -0.32 -5.16 -6.03
C ILE A 122 -1.54 -5.96 -5.53
N GLY A 123 -2.74 -5.43 -5.69
CA GLY A 123 -3.98 -6.13 -5.33
C GLY A 123 -4.25 -7.37 -6.19
N THR A 124 -3.87 -7.35 -7.47
CA THR A 124 -4.01 -8.55 -8.33
C THR A 124 -3.06 -9.66 -7.92
N VAL A 125 -1.80 -9.33 -7.60
CA VAL A 125 -0.78 -10.29 -7.16
C VAL A 125 -1.22 -10.95 -5.85
N HIS A 126 -1.78 -10.19 -4.92
CA HIS A 126 -2.32 -10.73 -3.67
C HIS A 126 -3.40 -11.80 -3.89
N ASN A 127 -4.40 -11.50 -4.73
CA ASN A 127 -5.48 -12.44 -5.03
C ASN A 127 -4.97 -13.68 -5.79
N VAL A 128 -4.07 -13.49 -6.76
CA VAL A 128 -3.47 -14.60 -7.52
C VAL A 128 -2.62 -15.50 -6.63
N ALA A 129 -1.82 -14.90 -5.73
CA ALA A 129 -1.01 -15.66 -4.77
C ALA A 129 -1.89 -16.50 -3.84
N MET A 130 -3.03 -15.97 -3.39
CA MET A 130 -4.00 -16.72 -2.59
C MET A 130 -4.64 -17.87 -3.36
N ALA A 131 -5.00 -17.65 -4.63
CA ALA A 131 -5.53 -18.73 -5.47
C ALA A 131 -4.49 -19.86 -5.64
N ILE A 132 -3.24 -19.50 -5.96
CA ILE A 132 -2.13 -20.45 -6.09
C ILE A 132 -1.89 -21.21 -4.78
N SER A 133 -1.97 -20.52 -3.63
CA SER A 133 -1.79 -21.18 -2.33
C SER A 133 -2.86 -22.25 -2.08
N MET A 134 -4.14 -21.95 -2.37
CA MET A 134 -5.23 -22.91 -2.22
C MET A 134 -5.06 -24.12 -3.13
N PHE A 135 -4.66 -23.91 -4.40
CA PHE A 135 -4.36 -25.03 -5.31
C PHE A 135 -3.21 -25.89 -4.79
N SER A 136 -2.13 -25.26 -4.33
CA SER A 136 -0.97 -25.99 -3.81
C SER A 136 -1.29 -26.78 -2.53
N ALA A 137 -2.11 -26.21 -1.64
CA ALA A 137 -2.55 -26.87 -0.43
C ALA A 137 -3.41 -28.10 -0.74
N GLY A 138 -4.30 -28.02 -1.74
CA GLY A 138 -5.07 -29.17 -2.21
C GLY A 138 -4.17 -30.29 -2.73
N TRP A 139 -3.16 -29.95 -3.54
CA TRP A 139 -2.20 -30.93 -4.04
C TRP A 139 -1.40 -31.63 -2.93
N VAL A 140 -0.97 -30.87 -1.92
CA VAL A 140 -0.23 -31.43 -0.76
C VAL A 140 -1.14 -32.27 0.13
N ALA A 141 -2.41 -31.92 0.26
CA ALA A 141 -3.36 -32.70 1.07
C ALA A 141 -3.73 -34.06 0.45
N ASP A 142 -3.63 -34.19 -0.88
CA ASP A 142 -3.85 -35.45 -1.60
C ASP A 142 -2.64 -36.40 -1.57
N TRP A 143 -1.44 -35.88 -1.29
CA TRP A 143 -0.20 -36.65 -1.12
C TRP A 143 -0.05 -37.17 0.31
#